data_AF-A0A2V8I6H7-F1
#
_entry.id   AF-A0A2V8I6H7-F1
#
_cell.length_a   1.000
_cell.length_b   1.000
_cell.length_c   1.000
_cell.angle_alpha   90.00
_cell.angle_beta   90.00
_cell.angle_gamma   90.00
#
_symmetry.space_group_name_H-M   'P 1'
#
loop_
_entity.id
_entity.type
_entity.pdbx_description
1 polymer ?
#
loop_
_entity_poly.entity_id
_entity_poly.type
_entity_poly.pdbx_seq_one_letter_code
_entity_poly.pdbx_strand_id
1 'polypeptide(L)' 'LYDPAISIQLGAKYWSTLLGQLNSPEMALAAYNGGPDNVEKWRSKASDPELFVADIGFAETKKYVLAVFAARAAYASLLK' A
#
# COMPACT_ATOMS: atom_id res chain seq x y z
N LEU A 1 -5.71 -13.04 -15.85
CA LEU A 1 -4.58 -12.44 -15.09
C LEU A 1 -3.21 -12.75 -15.68
N TYR A 2 -3.04 -13.80 -16.48
CA TYR A 2 -1.74 -14.15 -17.06
C TYR A 2 -1.30 -13.26 -18.24
N ASP A 3 -2.21 -12.47 -18.80
CA ASP A 3 -1.86 -11.41 -19.72
C ASP A 3 -1.30 -10.20 -18.94
N PRO A 4 -0.06 -9.75 -19.23
CA PRO A 4 0.56 -8.62 -18.52
C PRO A 4 -0.23 -7.32 -18.63
N ALA A 5 -0.79 -7.01 -19.79
CA ALA A 5 -1.55 -5.78 -20.00
C ALA A 5 -2.83 -5.77 -19.15
N ILE A 6 -3.52 -6.92 -19.09
CA ILE A 6 -4.71 -7.08 -18.23
C ILE A 6 -4.32 -7.01 -16.76
N SER A 7 -3.20 -7.64 -16.37
CA SER A 7 -2.74 -7.67 -14.98
C SER A 7 -2.41 -6.26 -14.46
N ILE A 8 -1.70 -5.45 -15.27
CA ILE A 8 -1.37 -4.06 -14.94
C ILE A 8 -2.63 -3.22 -14.76
N GLN A 9 -3.60 -3.33 -15.68
CA GLN A 9 -4.85 -2.57 -15.58
C GLN A 9 -5.66 -2.92 -14.34
N LEU A 10 -5.78 -4.22 -14.02
CA LEU A 10 -6.51 -4.66 -12.83
C LEU A 10 -5.80 -4.24 -11.54
N GLY A 11 -4.48 -4.37 -11.48
CA GLY A 11 -3.68 -3.92 -10.33
C GLY A 11 -3.79 -2.41 -10.11
N ALA A 12 -3.66 -1.62 -11.17
CA ALA A 12 -3.81 -0.16 -11.09
C ALA A 12 -5.22 0.26 -10.66
N LYS A 13 -6.26 -0.41 -11.19
CA LYS A 13 -7.64 -0.16 -10.79
C LYS A 13 -7.87 -0.51 -9.32
N TYR A 14 -7.40 -1.66 -8.88
CA TYR A 14 -7.55 -2.09 -7.49
C TYR A 14 -6.83 -1.14 -6.52
N TRP A 15 -5.59 -0.75 -6.84
CA TRP A 15 -4.86 0.29 -6.13
C TRP A 15 -5.66 1.60 -6.03
N SER A 16 -6.20 2.09 -7.16
CA SER A 16 -6.97 3.33 -7.19
C SER A 16 -8.24 3.25 -6.32
N THR A 17 -8.90 2.10 -6.28
CA THR A 17 -10.05 1.87 -5.40
C THR A 17 -9.64 1.95 -3.94
N LEU A 18 -8.57 1.26 -3.53
CA LEU A 18 -8.06 1.29 -2.16
C LEU A 18 -7.63 2.69 -1.74
N LEU A 19 -6.92 3.40 -2.61
CA LEU A 19 -6.47 4.77 -2.34
C LEU A 19 -7.65 5.72 -2.12
N GLY A 20 -8.70 5.63 -2.95
CA GLY A 20 -9.90 6.45 -2.78
C GLY A 20 -10.72 6.12 -1.54
N GLN A 21 -10.69 4.86 -1.07
CA GLN A 21 -11.38 4.45 0.16
C GLN A 21 -10.63 4.88 1.42
N LEU A 22 -9.30 4.76 1.41
CA LEU A 22 -8.46 4.92 2.60
C LEU A 22 -7.86 6.32 2.72
N ASN A 23 -7.77 7.07 1.61
CA ASN A 23 -7.18 8.41 1.55
C ASN A 23 -5.76 8.52 2.16
N SER A 24 -5.02 7.40 2.20
CA SER A 24 -3.63 7.31 2.63
C SER A 24 -2.91 6.31 1.73
N PRO A 25 -1.81 6.72 1.07
CA PRO A 25 -0.98 5.80 0.28
C PRO A 25 -0.41 4.64 1.11
N GLU A 26 -0.02 4.89 2.36
CA GLU A 26 0.51 3.89 3.30
C GLU A 26 -0.55 2.81 3.58
N MET A 27 -1.76 3.23 3.94
CA MET A 27 -2.88 2.33 4.20
C MET A 27 -3.31 1.60 2.93
N ALA A 28 -3.32 2.26 1.78
CA ALA A 28 -3.66 1.63 0.51
C ALA A 28 -2.64 0.55 0.11
N LEU A 29 -1.34 0.79 0.31
CA LEU A 29 -0.29 -0.20 0.01
C LEU A 29 -0.37 -1.38 0.98
N ALA A 30 -0.62 -1.08 2.27
CA ALA A 30 -0.84 -2.10 3.28
C ALA A 30 -2.08 -2.95 2.98
N ALA A 31 -3.17 -2.36 2.50
CA ALA A 31 -4.38 -3.08 2.10
C ALA A 31 -4.16 -3.91 0.83
N TYR A 32 -3.37 -3.41 -0.12
CA TYR A 32 -3.05 -4.12 -1.36
C TYR A 32 -2.32 -5.44 -1.11
N ASN A 33 -1.39 -5.46 -0.14
CA ASN A 33 -0.63 -6.67 0.21
C ASN A 33 -1.24 -7.47 1.38
N GLY A 34 -1.65 -6.79 2.45
CA GLY A 34 -2.12 -7.40 3.69
C GLY A 34 -3.64 -7.48 3.83
N GLY A 35 -4.41 -6.93 2.88
CA GLY A 35 -5.88 -6.92 2.89
C GLY A 35 -6.49 -5.77 3.70
N PRO A 36 -7.64 -5.22 3.27
CA PRO A 36 -8.28 -4.06 3.92
C PRO A 36 -8.76 -4.35 5.34
N ASP A 37 -9.24 -5.57 5.63
CA ASP A 37 -9.69 -5.96 6.98
C ASP A 37 -8.56 -5.89 8.01
N ASN A 38 -7.32 -6.16 7.60
CA ASN A 38 -6.17 -6.05 8.49
C ASN A 38 -5.74 -4.60 8.68
N VAL A 39 -5.85 -3.77 7.64
CA VAL A 39 -5.65 -2.32 7.76
C VAL A 39 -6.60 -1.71 8.78
N GLU A 40 -7.88 -2.10 8.79
CA GLU A 40 -8.84 -1.62 9.78
C GLU A 40 -8.45 -2.04 11.22
N LYS A 41 -7.97 -3.28 11.39
CA LYS A 41 -7.45 -3.77 12.68
C LYS A 41 -6.19 -3.04 13.15
N TRP A 42 -5.30 -2.65 12.25
CA TRP A 42 -4.10 -1.88 12.61
C TRP A 42 -4.44 -0.42 12.88
N ARG A 43 -5.30 0.18 12.05
CA ARG A 43 -5.76 1.56 12.20
C ARG A 43 -6.48 1.78 13.54
N SER A 44 -7.35 0.86 13.94
CA SER A 44 -8.05 0.92 15.24
C SER A 44 -7.12 0.83 16.46
N LYS A 45 -5.90 0.31 16.27
CA LYS A 45 -4.87 0.23 17.31
C LYS A 45 -3.82 1.33 17.21
N ALA A 46 -3.76 2.03 16.09
CA ALA A 46 -2.79 3.09 15.86
C ALA A 46 -3.13 4.27 16.77
N SER A 47 -2.21 4.60 17.67
CA SER A 47 -2.33 5.77 18.55
C SER A 47 -2.12 7.09 17.80
N ASP A 48 -1.36 7.03 16.71
CA ASP A 48 -1.07 8.17 15.84
C ASP A 48 -1.22 7.74 14.37
N PRO A 49 -2.14 8.35 13.60
CA PRO A 49 -2.28 8.08 12.18
C PRO A 49 -0.99 8.29 11.37
N GLU A 50 -0.09 9.18 11.79
CA GLU A 50 1.20 9.43 11.12
C GLU A 50 2.18 8.25 11.30
N LEU A 51 1.98 7.44 12.35
CA LEU A 51 2.82 6.28 12.66
C LEU A 51 2.24 4.95 12.16
N PHE A 52 1.17 4.97 11.37
CA PHE A 52 0.47 3.75 10.91
C PHE A 52 1.40 2.65 10.37
N VAL A 53 2.43 3.01 9.60
CA VAL A 53 3.38 2.02 9.03
C VAL A 53 4.11 1.22 10.12
N ALA A 54 4.42 1.85 11.26
CA ALA A 54 5.04 1.19 12.40
C ALA A 54 4.10 0.18 13.07
N ASP A 55 2.79 0.41 13.00
CA ASP A 55 1.75 -0.41 13.64
C ASP A 55 1.24 -1.56 12.75
N ILE A 56 1.70 -1.65 11.50
CA ILE A 56 1.41 -2.81 10.62
C ILE A 56 1.89 -4.10 11.31
N GLY A 57 0.94 -4.97 11.63
CA GLY A 57 1.20 -6.21 12.38
C GLY A 57 1.91 -7.30 11.58
N PHE A 58 1.81 -7.28 10.25
CA PHE A 58 2.52 -8.24 9.39
C PHE A 58 3.87 -7.69 8.95
N ALA A 59 4.94 -8.39 9.35
CA ALA A 59 6.31 -8.00 8.99
C ALA A 59 6.52 -7.93 7.47
N GLU A 60 5.93 -8.85 6.71
CA GLU A 60 5.97 -8.84 5.25
C GLU A 60 5.30 -7.59 4.68
N THR A 61 4.06 -7.28 5.11
CA THR A 61 3.32 -6.10 4.63
C THR A 61 4.04 -4.81 4.97
N LYS A 62 4.62 -4.71 6.16
CA LYS A 62 5.45 -3.56 6.55
C LYS A 62 6.65 -3.40 5.62
N LYS A 63 7.38 -4.50 5.35
CA LYS A 63 8.50 -4.50 4.41
C LYS A 63 8.06 -4.13 2.99
N TYR A 64 6.91 -4.63 2.54
CA TYR A 64 6.33 -4.32 1.24
C TYR A 64 6.06 -2.82 1.08
N VAL A 65 5.37 -2.20 2.03
CA VAL A 65 5.05 -0.76 2.00
C VAL A 65 6.33 0.07 1.89
N LEU A 66 7.32 -0.21 2.74
CA LEU A 66 8.61 0.49 2.73
C LEU A 66 9.37 0.31 1.40
N ALA A 67 9.37 -0.91 0.86
CA ALA A 67 10.03 -1.21 -0.42
C ALA A 67 9.37 -0.46 -1.59
N VAL A 68 8.04 -0.38 -1.63
CA VAL A 68 7.33 0.36 -2.69
C VAL A 68 7.62 1.86 -2.62
N PHE A 69 7.67 2.46 -1.43
CA PHE A 69 8.06 3.87 -1.31
C PHE A 69 9.50 4.13 -1.72
N ALA A 70 10.43 3.24 -1.35
CA ALA A 70 11.82 3.32 -1.80
C ALA A 70 11.92 3.24 -3.33
N ALA A 71 11.20 2.29 -3.95
CA ALA A 71 11.12 2.17 -5.40
C ALA A 71 10.52 3.42 -6.05
N ARG A 72 9.42 3.97 -5.50
CA ARG A 72 8.81 5.22 -5.98
C ARG A 72 9.81 6.37 -5.98
N ALA A 73 10.57 6.54 -4.91
CA ALA A 73 11.61 7.57 -4.82
C ALA A 73 12.71 7.39 -5.88
N ALA A 74 13.15 6.14 -6.10
CA ALA A 74 14.11 5.82 -7.15
C ALA A 74 13.55 6.12 -8.55
N TYR A 75 12.34 5.67 -8.88
CA TYR A 75 11.70 5.98 -10.17
C TYR A 75 11.53 7.49 -10.38
N ALA A 76 11.12 8.23 -9.35
CA ALA A 76 10.98 9.69 -9.44
C ALA A 76 12.31 10.40 -9.74
N SER A 77 13.45 9.82 -9.37
CA SER A 77 14.78 10.37 -9.69
C SER A 77 15.19 10.16 -11.16
N LEU A 78 14.63 9.13 -11.82
CA LEU A 78 14.91 8.79 -13.22
C LEU A 78 14.02 9.54 -14.22
N LEU A 79 12.90 10.10 -13.74
CA LEU A 79 11.95 10.87 -14.54
C LEU A 79 12.26 12.38 -14.57
N LYS A 80 13.43 12.78 -14.05
CA LYS A 80 13.98 14.13 -14.14
C LYS A 80 14.86 14.26 -15.36
#